data_AF-A0A0L8N2X8-F1
#
_entry.id   AF-A0A0L8N2X8-F1
#
_cell.length_a   1.000
_cell.length_b   1.000
_cell.length_c   1.000
_cell.angle_alpha   90.00
_cell.angle_beta   90.00
_cell.angle_gamma   90.00
#
_symmetry.space_group_name_H-M   'P 1'
#
loop_
_entity.id
_entity.type
_entity.pdbx_description
1 polymer ?
#
loop_
_entity_poly.entity_id
_entity_poly.type
_entity_poly.pdbx_seq_one_letter_code
_entity_poly.pdbx_strand_id
1 'polypeptide(L)'
;MEPYAVYFSMTAVDALDIVPDHVKEMVWSLLETAQVYPYGFQQWDEADSDGRDVRLASVGQLYLTYWVNQPLHRLSVLSVVWYG
;
A
#
# COMPACT_ATOMS: atom_id res chain seq x y z
N MET A 1 13.59 -4.88 13.71
CA MET A 1 13.23 -3.57 13.13
C MET A 1 11.80 -3.30 13.51
N GLU A 2 11.47 -2.07 13.91
CA GLU A 2 10.08 -1.70 14.19
C GLU A 2 9.30 -1.64 12.86
N PRO A 3 8.01 -2.01 12.82
CA PRO A 3 7.18 -1.82 11.63
C PRO A 3 6.98 -0.34 11.29
N TYR A 4 6.81 -0.03 10.01
CA TYR A 4 6.44 1.30 9.53
C TYR A 4 5.02 1.66 10.00
N ALA A 5 4.82 2.88 10.48
CA ALA A 5 3.48 3.35 10.82
C ALA A 5 2.67 3.58 9.55
N VAL A 6 1.50 2.93 9.44
CA VAL A 6 0.64 2.98 8.27
C VAL A 6 -0.35 4.14 8.36
N TYR A 7 -0.46 4.91 7.27
CA TYR A 7 -1.43 5.99 7.10
C TYR A 7 -2.18 5.80 5.78
N PHE A 8 -3.43 6.23 5.75
CA PHE A 8 -4.26 6.22 4.55
C PHE A 8 -4.45 7.63 4.05
N SER A 9 -4.26 7.82 2.74
CA SER A 9 -4.78 9.01 2.06
C SER A 9 -6.32 8.99 2.07
N MET A 10 -6.93 10.16 1.84
CA MET A 10 -8.39 10.25 1.73
C MET A 10 -8.92 9.31 0.63
N THR A 11 -8.26 9.28 -0.53
CA THR A 11 -8.61 8.38 -1.64
C THR A 11 -8.60 6.90 -1.22
N ALA A 12 -7.62 6.49 -0.41
CA ALA A 12 -7.56 5.12 0.07
C ALA A 12 -8.64 4.81 1.11
N VAL A 13 -8.98 5.78 1.97
CA VAL A 13 -10.11 5.65 2.92
C VAL A 13 -11.43 5.50 2.16
N ASP A 14 -11.68 6.35 1.17
CA ASP A 14 -12.91 6.30 0.36
C ASP A 14 -13.03 4.97 -0.39
N ALA A 15 -11.93 4.45 -0.92
CA ALA A 15 -11.90 3.13 -1.56
C ALA A 15 -12.20 2.01 -0.55
N LEU A 16 -11.66 2.09 0.67
CA LEU A 16 -11.92 1.11 1.71
C LEU A 16 -13.38 1.11 2.17
N ASP A 17 -14.08 2.25 2.11
CA ASP A 17 -15.49 2.34 2.52
C ASP A 17 -16.43 1.53 1.60
N ILE A 18 -16.08 1.43 0.31
CA ILE A 18 -16.95 0.83 -0.71
C ILE A 18 -16.62 -0.63 -1.04
N VAL A 19 -15.43 -1.13 -0.68
CA VAL A 19 -15.06 -2.52 -0.98
C VAL A 19 -15.72 -3.50 0.00
N PRO A 20 -16.01 -4.74 -0.44
CA PRO A 20 -16.53 -5.79 0.45
C PRO A 20 -15.60 -6.07 1.63
N ASP A 21 -16.15 -6.52 2.76
CA ASP A 21 -15.36 -6.75 3.99
C ASP A 21 -14.22 -7.76 3.80
N HIS A 22 -14.44 -8.82 3.01
CA HIS A 22 -13.37 -9.78 2.70
C HIS A 22 -12.19 -9.15 1.95
N VAL A 23 -12.42 -8.06 1.20
CA VAL A 23 -11.36 -7.30 0.53
C VAL A 23 -10.60 -6.42 1.52
N LYS A 24 -11.27 -5.85 2.52
CA LYS A 24 -10.62 -5.11 3.61
C LYS A 24 -9.63 -6.01 4.35
N GLU A 25 -10.01 -7.26 4.64
CA GLU A 25 -9.12 -8.24 5.27
C GLU A 25 -7.88 -8.55 4.41
N MET A 26 -8.04 -8.64 3.09
CA MET A 26 -6.90 -8.80 2.17
C MET A 26 -5.98 -7.57 2.17
N VAL A 27 -6.54 -6.36 2.25
CA VAL A 27 -5.74 -5.13 2.40
C VAL A 27 -4.93 -5.18 3.69
N TRP A 28 -5.54 -5.53 4.81
CA TRP A 28 -4.83 -5.65 6.10
C TRP A 28 -3.71 -6.68 6.04
N SER A 29 -3.95 -7.84 5.43
CA SER A 29 -2.92 -8.87 5.25
C SER A 29 -1.72 -8.39 4.40
N LEU A 30 -1.97 -7.66 3.31
CA LEU A 30 -0.89 -7.04 2.53
C LEU A 30 -0.11 -6.01 3.35
N LEU A 31 -0.80 -5.19 4.14
CA LEU A 31 -0.18 -4.15 4.97
C LEU A 31 0.66 -4.73 6.10
N GLU A 32 0.27 -5.86 6.69
CA GLU A 32 1.08 -6.57 7.68
C GLU A 32 2.46 -6.97 7.13
N THR A 33 2.52 -7.33 5.84
CA THR A 33 3.79 -7.61 5.16
C THR A 33 4.52 -6.32 4.81
N ALA A 34 3.82 -5.34 4.23
CA ALA A 34 4.41 -4.09 3.76
C ALA A 34 4.99 -3.24 4.89
N GLN A 35 4.40 -3.24 6.09
CA GLN A 35 4.93 -2.50 7.23
C GLN A 35 6.25 -3.07 7.75
N VAL A 36 6.54 -4.37 7.53
CA VAL A 36 7.80 -4.99 7.96
C VAL A 36 8.84 -4.97 6.85
N TYR A 37 8.41 -5.22 5.60
CA TYR A 37 9.27 -5.27 4.42
C TYR A 37 8.70 -4.39 3.27
N PRO A 38 8.72 -3.05 3.41
CA PRO A 38 8.10 -2.16 2.42
C PRO A 38 8.81 -2.19 1.07
N TYR A 39 10.11 -2.45 1.04
CA TYR A 39 10.89 -2.60 -0.20
C TYR A 39 10.84 -4.02 -0.78
N GLY A 40 10.09 -4.94 -0.16
CA GLY A 40 9.88 -6.29 -0.69
C GLY A 40 8.88 -6.35 -1.85
N PHE A 41 8.14 -5.26 -2.07
CA PHE A 41 7.23 -5.09 -3.19
C PHE A 41 7.89 -4.28 -4.31
N GLN A 42 7.49 -4.54 -5.55
CA GLN A 42 8.04 -3.87 -6.72
C GLN A 42 7.80 -2.36 -6.68
N GLN A 43 8.69 -1.59 -7.31
CA GLN A 43 8.44 -0.17 -7.58
C GLN A 43 7.19 -0.04 -8.47
N TRP A 44 6.36 0.97 -8.21
CA TRP A 44 5.13 1.15 -8.98
C TRP A 44 5.40 1.50 -10.45
N ASP A 45 6.32 2.43 -10.69
CA ASP A 45 6.79 2.79 -12.03
C ASP A 45 8.32 2.86 -12.01
N GLU A 46 8.98 1.88 -12.64
CA GLU A 46 10.44 1.81 -12.71
C GLU A 46 11.05 2.90 -13.60
N ALA A 47 10.27 3.48 -14.52
CA ALA A 47 10.72 4.58 -15.37
C ALA A 47 10.68 5.93 -14.63
N ASP A 48 9.91 6.03 -13.54
CA ASP A 48 9.84 7.21 -12.71
C ASP A 48 10.95 7.22 -11.63
N SER A 49 11.96 8.06 -11.85
CA SER A 49 13.06 8.23 -10.90
C SER A 49 12.67 8.94 -9.60
N ASP A 50 11.59 9.74 -9.63
CA ASP A 50 11.08 10.46 -8.47
C ASP A 50 10.16 9.55 -7.64
N GLY A 51 9.48 8.61 -8.29
CA GLY A 51 8.62 7.57 -7.73
C GLY A 51 9.34 6.38 -7.08
N ARG A 52 10.66 6.47 -6.84
CA ARG A 52 11.47 5.36 -6.32
C ARG A 52 10.94 4.73 -5.05
N ASP A 53 10.32 5.51 -4.18
CA ASP A 53 9.77 5.03 -2.90
C ASP A 53 8.29 4.65 -2.98
N VAL A 54 7.68 4.71 -4.17
CA VAL A 54 6.32 4.24 -4.38
C VAL A 54 6.34 2.78 -4.78
N ARG A 55 5.53 1.99 -4.08
CA ARG A 55 5.48 0.53 -4.17
C ARG A 55 4.11 0.08 -4.61
N LEU A 56 4.07 -1.03 -5.32
CA LEU A 56 2.85 -1.70 -5.73
C LEU A 56 2.78 -3.08 -5.07
N ALA A 57 1.79 -3.26 -4.18
CA ALA A 57 1.41 -4.56 -3.66
C ALA A 57 0.11 -5.04 -4.33
N SER A 58 0.00 -6.34 -4.57
CA SER A 58 -1.19 -6.91 -5.20
C SER A 58 -1.44 -8.34 -4.77
N VAL A 59 -2.71 -8.71 -4.68
CA VAL A 59 -3.17 -10.09 -4.48
C VAL A 59 -4.47 -10.32 -5.26
N GLY A 60 -4.44 -11.23 -6.24
CA GLY A 60 -5.60 -11.47 -7.11
C GLY A 60 -6.04 -10.19 -7.84
N GLN A 61 -7.28 -9.75 -7.58
CA GLN A 61 -7.87 -8.54 -8.18
C GLN A 61 -7.72 -7.28 -7.30
N LEU A 62 -7.02 -7.38 -6.16
CA LEU A 62 -6.72 -6.25 -5.27
C LEU A 62 -5.32 -5.69 -5.58
N TYR A 63 -5.24 -4.38 -5.74
CA TYR A 63 -4.01 -3.62 -5.95
C TYR A 63 -3.93 -2.47 -4.95
N LEU A 64 -2.75 -2.24 -4.39
CA LEU A 64 -2.45 -1.21 -3.40
C LEU A 64 -1.17 -0.48 -3.82
N THR A 65 -1.25 0.85 -3.94
CA THR A 65 -0.04 1.67 -4.04
C THR A 65 0.24 2.36 -2.71
N TYR A 66 1.50 2.43 -2.33
CA TYR A 66 1.92 3.13 -1.13
C TYR A 66 3.27 3.79 -1.31
N TRP A 67 3.48 4.88 -0.59
CA TRP A 67 4.75 5.57 -0.51
C TRP A 67 5.47 5.23 0.80
N VAL A 68 6.76 4.96 0.71
CA VAL A 68 7.63 4.66 1.84
C VAL A 68 8.44 5.91 2.21
N ASN A 69 8.20 6.44 3.40
CA ASN A 69 9.00 7.52 3.96
C ASN A 69 9.98 6.94 4.98
N GLN A 70 11.19 6.60 4.53
CA GLN A 70 12.22 6.03 5.42
C GLN A 70 12.59 6.97 6.59
N PRO A 71 12.86 8.28 6.36
CA PRO A 71 13.26 9.17 7.46
C PRO A 71 12.25 9.27 8.60
N LEU A 72 10.95 9.21 8.28
CA LEU A 72 9.87 9.26 9.28
C LEU A 72 9.38 7.88 9.73
N HIS A 73 9.89 6.80 9.12
CA HIS A 73 9.45 5.44 9.35
C HIS A 73 7.93 5.25 9.15
N ARG A 74 7.41 5.83 8.04
CA ARG A 74 5.97 5.82 7.70
C ARG A 74 5.70 5.21 6.33
N LEU A 75 4.58 4.52 6.23
CA LEU A 75 4.01 4.02 4.99
C LEU A 75 2.68 4.74 4.74
N SER A 76 2.55 5.42 3.61
CA SER A 76 1.32 6.11 3.22
C SER A 76 0.64 5.39 2.08
N VAL A 77 -0.51 4.77 2.34
CA VAL A 77 -1.35 4.14 1.32
C VAL A 77 -1.99 5.22 0.45
N LEU A 78 -1.59 5.23 -0.82
CA LEU A 78 -2.01 6.24 -1.80
C LEU A 78 -3.28 5.81 -2.52
N SER A 79 -3.39 4.53 -2.87
CA SER A 79 -4.59 3.99 -3.51
C SER A 79 -4.84 2.54 -3.10
N VAL A 80 -6.13 2.20 -3.09
CA VAL A 80 -6.63 0.84 -3.01
C VAL A 80 -7.56 0.67 -4.20
N VAL A 81 -7.32 -0.34 -5.03
CA VAL A 81 -8.12 -0.63 -6.23
C VAL A 81 -8.54 -2.09 -6.19
N TRP A 82 -9.85 -2.31 -6.28
CA TRP A 82 -10.47 -3.64 -6.35
C TRP A 82 -11.26 -3.73 -7.65
N TYR A 83 -11.01 -4.79 -8.43
CA TYR A 83 -11.63 -4.99 -9.75
C TYR A 83 -12.78 -6.00 -9.77
N GLY A 84 -13.27 -6.46 -8.61
CA GLY A 84 -14.30 -7.51 -8.51
C GLY A 84 -15.71 -7.03 -8.18
#